data_AF-A0A7X7KGQ5-F1
#
_entry.id   AF-A0A7X7KGQ5-F1
#
_cell.length_a   1.000
_cell.length_b   1.000
_cell.length_c   1.000
_cell.angle_alpha   90.00
_cell.angle_beta   90.00
_cell.angle_gamma   90.00
#
_symmetry.space_group_name_H-M   'P 1'
#
loop_
_entity.id
_entity.type
_entity.pdbx_description
1 polymer ?
#
loop_
_entity_poly.entity_id
_entity_poly.type
_entity_poly.pdbx_seq_one_letter_code
_entity_poly.pdbx_strand_id
1 'polypeptide(L)' 'MFKALEIVGFKSFADRTRFEFPPGITVVVGPNGSGKSNIVDAIKWVLGEQSVKSLRGREMADVIFNGSGSRKAVNTAEIT' A
#
# COMPACT_ATOMS: atom_id res chain seq x y z
N MET A 1 1.52 -13.76 14.56
CA MET A 1 0.58 -12.63 14.71
C MET A 1 1.11 -11.48 13.88
N PHE A 2 0.25 -10.88 13.05
CA PHE A 2 0.60 -9.72 12.23
C PHE A 2 0.78 -8.50 13.15
N LYS A 3 2.02 -8.03 13.31
CA LYS A 3 2.37 -6.98 14.30
C LYS A 3 2.45 -5.59 13.70
N ALA A 4 2.99 -5.51 12.49
CA ALA A 4 3.16 -4.26 11.77
C ALA A 4 3.08 -4.52 10.27
N LEU A 5 2.82 -3.45 9.52
CA LEU A 5 2.94 -3.38 8.07
C LEU A 5 3.77 -2.14 7.73
N GLU A 6 4.90 -2.33 7.09
CA GLU A 6 5.71 -1.25 6.53
C GLU A 6 5.47 -1.17 5.02
N ILE A 7 5.25 0.05 4.52
CA ILE A 7 4.94 0.31 3.12
C ILE A 7 5.83 1.46 2.65
N VAL A 8 6.52 1.29 1.53
CA VAL A 8 7.27 2.37 0.86
C VAL A 8 7.16 2.22 -0.65
N GLY A 9 6.96 3.35 -1.34
CA GLY A 9 6.85 3.40 -2.80
C GLY A 9 5.67 2.62 -3.39
N PHE A 10 4.68 2.20 -2.59
CA PHE A 10 3.56 1.40 -3.05
C PHE A 10 2.30 2.25 -3.25
N LYS A 11 1.82 2.34 -4.49
CA LYS A 11 0.61 3.08 -4.86
C LYS A 11 0.63 4.49 -4.28
N SER A 12 -0.31 4.86 -3.40
CA SER A 12 -0.36 6.20 -2.80
C SER A 12 0.70 6.45 -1.71
N PHE A 13 1.44 5.43 -1.27
CA PHE A 13 2.43 5.53 -0.19
C PHE A 13 3.81 5.82 -0.76
N ALA A 14 4.09 7.10 -1.04
CA ALA A 14 5.39 7.51 -1.57
C ALA A 14 6.54 7.35 -0.55
N ASP A 15 6.29 7.73 0.70
CA ASP A 15 7.28 7.62 1.78
C ASP A 15 7.03 6.36 2.60
N ARG A 16 8.06 5.94 3.34
CA ARG A 16 7.95 4.89 4.34
C ARG A 16 6.87 5.23 5.35
N THR A 17 5.87 4.36 5.44
CA THR A 17 4.75 4.44 6.37
C THR A 17 4.66 3.12 7.13
N ARG A 18 4.59 3.19 8.46
CA ARG A 18 4.49 2.01 9.32
C ARG A 18 3.14 2.01 10.04
N PHE A 19 2.40 0.92 9.92
CA PHE A 19 1.18 0.67 10.66
C PHE A 19 1.46 -0.36 11.75
N GLU A 20 1.08 -0.05 12.99
CA GLU A 20 1.13 -1.01 14.10
C GLU A 20 -0.26 -1.62 14.31
N PHE A 21 -0.31 -2.95 14.48
CA PHE A 21 -1.54 -3.69 14.69
C PHE A 21 -1.55 -4.28 16.11
N PRO A 22 -2.09 -3.54 17.09
CA PRO A 22 -2.22 -4.05 18.45
C PRO A 22 -3.23 -5.19 18.50
N PRO A 23 -3.24 -6.00 19.59
CA PRO A 23 -4.29 -6.98 19.82
C PRO A 23 -5.68 -6.35 19.79
N GLY A 24 -6.65 -7.05 19.23
CA GLY A 24 -8.05 -6.60 19.12
C GLY A 24 -8.44 -6.22 17.71
N ILE A 25 -9.31 -5.21 17.58
CA ILE A 25 -9.86 -4.75 16.30
C ILE A 25 -9.24 -3.40 15.96
N THR A 26 -8.60 -3.31 14.79
CA THR A 26 -8.09 -2.06 14.22
C THR A 26 -9.01 -1.58 13.11
N VAL A 27 -9.43 -0.31 13.15
CA VAL A 27 -10.31 0.29 12.13
C VAL A 27 -9.54 1.39 11.39
N VAL A 28 -9.53 1.32 10.06
CA VAL A 28 -8.89 2.31 9.19
C VAL A 28 -9.94 3.25 8.59
N VAL A 29 -9.85 4.54 8.91
CA VAL A 29 -10.81 5.58 8.48
C VAL A 29 -10.12 6.76 7.82
N GLY A 30 -10.89 7.61 7.11
CA GLY A 30 -10.40 8.81 6.46
C GLY A 30 -11.17 9.17 5.18
N PRO A 31 -10.96 10.36 4.59
CA PRO A 31 -11.65 10.80 3.38
C PRO A 31 -11.44 9.89 2.16
N ASN A 32 -12.31 10.03 1.16
CA ASN A 32 -12.13 9.35 -0.12
C ASN A 32 -10.85 9.82 -0.82
N GLY A 33 -10.13 8.89 -1.45
CA GLY A 33 -8.83 9.18 -2.07
C GLY A 33 -7.62 9.16 -1.13
N SER A 34 -7.79 9.08 0.19
CA SER A 34 -6.66 9.08 1.15
C SER A 34 -5.83 7.78 1.21
N GLY A 35 -6.01 6.84 0.27
CA GLY A 35 -5.18 5.63 0.19
C GLY A 35 -5.58 4.45 1.08
N LYS A 36 -6.70 4.53 1.82
CA LYS A 36 -7.18 3.47 2.74
C LYS A 36 -7.19 2.07 2.12
N SER A 37 -7.79 1.92 0.94
CA SER A 37 -7.88 0.62 0.26
C SER A 37 -6.51 0.11 -0.22
N ASN A 38 -5.52 0.98 -0.39
CA ASN A 38 -4.17 0.57 -0.78
C ASN A 38 -3.44 -0.14 0.38
N ILE A 39 -3.86 0.09 1.63
CA ILE A 39 -3.39 -0.70 2.78
C ILE A 39 -3.81 -2.16 2.63
N VAL A 40 -5.06 -2.40 2.20
CA VAL A 40 -5.58 -3.75 1.95
C VAL A 40 -4.81 -4.41 0.79
N ASP A 41 -4.50 -3.66 -0.27
CA ASP A 41 -3.70 -4.21 -1.37
C ASP A 41 -2.26 -4.53 -0.95
N ALA A 42 -1.65 -3.72 -0.07
CA ALA A 42 -0.32 -4.01 0.48
C ALA A 42 -0.34 -5.30 1.32
N ILE A 43 -1.39 -5.52 2.11
CA ILE A 43 -1.60 -6.79 2.84
C ILE A 43 -1.74 -7.96 1.87
N LYS A 44 -2.54 -7.83 0.80
CA LYS A 44 -2.64 -8.87 -0.23
C LYS A 44 -1.29 -9.15 -0.89
N TRP A 45 -0.52 -8.10 -1.19
CA TRP A 45 0.80 -8.20 -1.80
C TRP A 45 1.76 -9.02 -0.95
N VAL A 46 1.91 -8.70 0.34
CA VAL A 46 2.82 -9.44 1.24
C VAL A 46 2.36 -10.88 1.48
N LEU A 47 1.07 -11.16 1.33
CA LEU A 47 0.52 -12.52 1.37
C LEU A 47 0.70 -13.29 0.06
N GLY A 48 1.36 -12.71 -0.95
CA GLY A 48 1.72 -13.37 -2.20
C GLY A 48 0.71 -13.22 -3.33
N GLU A 49 -0.20 -12.25 -3.26
CA GLU A 49 -1.09 -11.94 -4.39
C GLU A 49 -0.28 -11.44 -5.60
N GLN A 50 -0.46 -12.10 -6.75
CA GLN A 50 0.23 -11.78 -8.01
C GLN A 50 -0.71 -11.26 -9.10
N SER A 51 -2.02 -11.30 -8.87
CA SER A 51 -3.00 -10.80 -9.83
C SER A 51 -3.06 -9.27 -9.80
N VAL A 52 -2.59 -8.64 -10.88
CA VAL A 52 -2.73 -7.20 -11.15
C VAL A 52 -4.18 -6.73 -10.93
N LYS A 53 -5.15 -7.51 -11.41
CA LYS A 53 -6.57 -7.18 -11.29
C LYS A 53 -7.05 -7.25 -9.83
N SER A 54 -6.61 -8.24 -9.06
CA SER A 54 -6.92 -8.35 -7.62
C SER A 54 -6.35 -7.18 -6.83
N LEU A 55 -5.18 -6.69 -7.26
CA LEU A 55 -4.53 -5.49 -6.78
C LEU A 55 -5.05 -4.23 -7.46
N ARG A 56 -6.13 -4.25 -8.23
CA ARG A 56 -6.78 -3.03 -8.78
C ARG A 56 -5.83 -2.18 -9.66
N GLY A 57 -4.87 -2.82 -10.33
CA GLY A 57 -4.00 -2.22 -11.34
C GLY A 57 -4.42 -2.61 -12.77
N ARG A 58 -3.75 -2.06 -13.77
CA ARG A 58 -3.81 -2.43 -15.19
C ARG A 58 -2.56 -3.21 -15.62
N GLU A 59 -1.41 -2.84 -15.06
CA GLU A 59 -0.14 -3.56 -15.20
C GLU A 59 0.58 -3.73 -13.87
N MET A 60 1.58 -4.61 -13.80
CA MET A 60 2.33 -4.83 -12.55
C MET A 60 3.06 -3.58 -12.08
N ALA A 61 3.46 -2.69 -12.99
CA ALA A 61 4.12 -1.43 -12.64
C ALA A 61 3.21 -0.47 -11.84
N ASP A 62 1.88 -0.61 -11.95
CA ASP A 62 0.91 0.24 -11.22
C ASP A 62 0.95 0.06 -9.70
N VAL A 63 1.65 -0.96 -9.20
CA VAL A 63 1.89 -1.10 -7.75
C VAL A 63 2.91 -0.09 -7.24
N ILE A 64 3.75 0.47 -8.11
CA ILE A 64 4.78 1.44 -7.78
C ILE A 64 4.17 2.85 -7.78
N PHE A 65 4.53 3.67 -6.81
CA PHE A 65 4.08 5.05 -6.73
C PHE A 65 4.53 5.86 -7.95
N ASN A 66 3.55 6.32 -8.73
CA ASN A 66 3.77 7.00 -10.00
C ASN A 66 3.73 8.55 -9.88
N GLY A 67 4.02 9.09 -8.70
CA GLY A 67 4.07 10.54 -8.49
C GLY A 67 2.73 11.20 -8.18
N SER A 68 2.81 12.48 -7.82
CA SER A 68 1.69 13.39 -7.59
C SER A 68 2.11 14.82 -7.91
N GLY A 69 1.19 15.80 -7.82
CA GLY A 69 1.52 17.20 -8.09
C GLY A 69 2.66 17.76 -7.21
N SER A 70 2.91 17.18 -6.03
CA SER A 70 3.95 17.62 -5.09
C SER A 70 5.10 16.62 -4.93
N ARG A 71 5.03 15.43 -5.53
CA ARG A 71 6.04 14.36 -5.33
C ARG A 71 6.37 13.65 -6.63
N LYS A 72 7.66 13.38 -6.85
CA LYS A 72 8.14 12.63 -8.00
C LYS A 72 7.80 11.14 -7.88
N ALA A 73 7.62 10.49 -9.01
CA ALA A 73 7.51 9.02 -9.07
C ALA A 73 8.78 8.36 -8.53
N VAL A 74 8.63 7.12 -8.07
CA VAL A 74 9.74 6.24 -7.65
C VAL A 74 9.80 5.03 -8.57
N ASN A 75 10.87 4.25 -8.49
CA ASN A 75 11.11 3.09 -9.34
C ASN A 75 10.98 1.75 -8.61
N THR A 76 10.70 1.75 -7.30
CA THR A 76 10.60 0.56 -6.48
C THR A 76 9.48 0.69 -5.45
N ALA A 77 8.85 -0.43 -5.12
CA ALA A 77 7.93 -0.56 -4.00
C ALA A 77 8.40 -1.70 -3.09
N GLU A 78 8.30 -1.52 -1.79
CA GLU A 78 8.61 -2.54 -0.79
C GLU A 78 7.51 -2.54 0.27
N ILE A 79 7.12 -3.75 0.68
CA ILE A 79 6.10 -4.01 1.70
C ILE A 79 6.62 -5.12 2.60
N THR A 80 6.59 -4.90 3.92
CA THR A 80 7.13 -5.82 4.94
C THR A 80 6.22 -5.96 6.15
#